data_AF-S6V3Y0-F1
#
_entry.id   AF-S6V3Y0-F1
#
_cell.length_a   1.000
_cell.length_b   1.000
_cell.length_c   1.000
_cell.angle_alpha   90.00
_cell.angle_beta   90.00
_cell.angle_gamma   90.00
#
_symmetry.space_group_name_H-M   'P 1'
#
loop_
_entity.id
_entity.type
_entity.pdbx_description
1 polymer ?
#
loop_
_entity_poly.entity_id
_entity_poly.type
_entity_poly.pdbx_seq_one_letter_code
_entity_poly.pdbx_strand_id
1 'polypeptide(L)' 'MPFETPTLPALINRTQVDLADEALRQSDARVLSRAHSGAAYGLYGYQDWIADQILPDTADEDTLERQAIL' A
#
# COMPACT_ATOMS: atom_id res chain seq x y z
N MET A 1 10.93 -11.18 5.75
CA MET A 1 9.85 -11.63 4.84
C MET A 1 10.35 -11.51 3.40
N PRO A 2 10.16 -12.49 2.52
CA PRO A 2 10.67 -12.44 1.14
C PRO A 2 9.86 -11.54 0.19
N PHE A 3 8.87 -10.81 0.69
CA PHE A 3 8.07 -9.88 -0.09
C PHE A 3 8.46 -8.45 0.31
N GLU A 4 9.08 -7.72 -0.61
CA GLU A 4 9.35 -6.30 -0.44
C GLU A 4 8.12 -5.49 -0.85
N THR A 5 7.63 -4.63 0.04
CA THR A 5 6.54 -3.71 -0.27
C THR A 5 7.01 -2.72 -1.35
N PRO A 6 6.34 -2.66 -2.51
CA PRO A 6 6.75 -1.75 -3.58
C PRO A 6 6.64 -0.28 -3.15
N THR A 7 7.60 0.53 -3.57
CA THR A 7 7.53 1.99 -3.37
C THR A 7 6.44 2.61 -4.25
N LEU A 8 5.90 3.77 -3.84
CA LEU A 8 4.89 4.48 -4.64
C LEU A 8 5.38 4.76 -6.09
N PRO A 9 6.62 5.22 -6.35
CA PRO A 9 7.11 5.35 -7.72
C PRO A 9 7.13 4.03 -8.51
N ALA A 10 7.46 2.91 -7.87
CA ALA A 10 7.44 1.60 -8.53
C ALA A 10 6.01 1.21 -8.94
N LEU A 11 5.03 1.44 -8.07
CA LEU A 11 3.61 1.21 -8.38
C LEU A 11 3.11 2.11 -9.50
N ILE A 12 3.47 3.39 -9.50
CA ILE A 12 3.11 4.34 -10.57
C ILE A 12 3.67 3.88 -11.91
N ASN A 13 4.94 3.49 -11.96
CA ASN A 13 5.55 3.00 -13.20
C ASN A 13 4.85 1.73 -13.68
N ARG A 14 4.57 0.78 -12.78
CA ARG A 14 3.91 -0.47 -13.13
C ARG A 14 2.50 -0.23 -13.68
N THR A 15 1.68 0.52 -12.97
CA THR A 15 0.29 0.80 -13.38
C THR A 15 0.21 1.67 -14.63
N GLN A 16 1.20 2.54 -14.89
CA GLN A 16 1.29 3.27 -16.15
C GLN A 16 1.54 2.34 -17.34
N VAL A 17 2.42 1.34 -17.20
CA VAL A 17 2.61 0.33 -18.24
C VAL A 17 1.32 -0.48 -18.45
N ASP A 18 0.64 -0.86 -17.37
CA ASP A 18 -0.56 -1.70 -17.46
C ASP A 18 -1.79 -0.94 -18.03
N LEU A 19 -1.91 0.38 -17.79
CA LEU A 19 -3.11 1.17 -18.12
C LEU A 19 -2.90 2.27 -19.17
N ALA A 20 -1.66 2.69 -19.43
CA ALA A 20 -1.38 3.98 -20.08
C ALA A 20 -0.12 3.99 -20.97
N ASP A 21 0.36 2.82 -21.44
CA ASP A 21 1.66 2.62 -22.11
C ASP A 21 2.01 3.70 -23.15
N GLU A 22 1.07 4.02 -24.05
CA GLU A 22 1.22 5.06 -25.08
C GLU A 22 0.34 6.31 -24.87
N ALA A 23 -0.20 6.50 -23.67
CA ALA A 23 -1.14 7.57 -23.42
C ALA A 23 -0.44 8.94 -23.29
N LEU A 24 -1.08 9.99 -23.85
CA LEU A 24 -0.63 11.38 -23.69
C LEU A 24 -0.44 11.74 -22.20
N ARG A 25 0.48 12.68 -21.92
CA ARG A 25 0.79 13.15 -20.56
C ARG A 25 -0.43 13.59 -19.75
N GLN A 26 -1.45 14.11 -20.41
CA GLN A 26 -2.69 14.64 -19.80
C GLN A 26 -3.91 13.75 -20.06
N SER A 27 -3.70 12.46 -20.30
CA SER A 27 -4.81 11.50 -20.46
C SER A 27 -5.40 11.07 -19.12
N ASP A 28 -6.70 10.73 -19.12
CA ASP A 28 -7.37 10.16 -17.95
C ASP A 28 -6.68 8.87 -17.48
N ALA A 29 -6.09 8.08 -18.39
CA ALA A 29 -5.30 6.90 -18.07
C ALA A 29 -4.10 7.21 -17.15
N ARG A 30 -3.46 8.38 -17.33
CA ARG A 30 -2.36 8.81 -16.45
C ARG A 30 -2.84 9.35 -15.10
N VAL A 31 -4.08 9.83 -15.01
CA VAL A 31 -4.71 10.18 -13.73
C VAL A 31 -5.09 8.91 -12.98
N LEU A 32 -5.73 7.96 -13.67
CA LEU A 32 -6.15 6.68 -13.11
C LEU A 32 -4.97 5.84 -12.60
N SER A 33 -3.86 5.74 -13.35
CA SER A 33 -2.66 5.02 -12.87
C SER A 33 -2.11 5.59 -11.56
N ARG A 34 -2.07 6.92 -11.40
CA ARG A 34 -1.63 7.56 -10.16
C ARG A 34 -2.61 7.32 -9.01
N ALA A 35 -3.91 7.48 -9.26
CA ALA A 35 -4.94 7.24 -8.25
C ALA A 35 -4.91 5.79 -7.77
N HIS A 36 -4.82 4.83 -8.69
CA HIS A 36 -4.75 3.41 -8.38
C HIS A 36 -3.47 3.05 -7.62
N SER A 37 -2.33 3.60 -8.01
CA SER A 37 -1.05 3.41 -7.30
C SER A 37 -1.08 3.97 -5.89
N GLY A 38 -1.69 5.14 -5.70
CA GLY A 38 -1.86 5.74 -4.37
C GLY A 38 -2.74 4.87 -3.47
N ALA A 39 -3.85 4.35 -3.99
CA ALA A 39 -4.71 3.42 -3.26
C ALA A 39 -3.95 2.14 -2.87
N ALA A 40 -3.23 1.52 -3.81
CA ALA A 40 -2.44 0.32 -3.54
C ALA A 40 -1.33 0.58 -2.49
N TYR A 41 -0.62 1.71 -2.59
CA TYR A 41 0.41 2.08 -1.62
C TYR A 41 -0.17 2.23 -0.21
N GLY A 42 -1.32 2.91 -0.07
CA GLY A 42 -2.03 3.02 1.21
C GLY A 42 -2.48 1.67 1.76
N LEU A 43 -2.98 0.77 0.90
CA LEU A 43 -3.39 -0.58 1.30
C LEU A 43 -2.22 -1.44 1.75
N TYR A 44 -1.04 -1.32 1.14
CA TYR A 44 0.15 -2.01 1.63
C TYR A 44 0.60 -1.48 2.99
N GLY A 45 0.60 -0.15 3.19
CA GLY A 45 0.90 0.43 4.50
C GLY A 45 -0.10 0.00 5.58
N TYR A 46 -1.38 -0.13 5.24
CA TYR A 46 -2.38 -0.63 6.18
C TYR A 46 -2.18 -2.12 6.52
N GLN A 47 -1.81 -2.95 5.54
CA GLN A 47 -1.46 -4.36 5.80
C GLN A 47 -0.23 -4.50 6.69
N ASP A 48 0.77 -3.65 6.49
CA ASP A 48 1.98 -3.60 7.33
C ASP A 48 1.61 -3.26 8.78
N TRP A 49 0.79 -2.22 8.97
CA TRP A 49 0.27 -1.88 10.30
C TRP A 49 -0.53 -3.03 10.93
N ILE A 50 -1.41 -3.70 10.19
CA ILE A 50 -2.13 -4.88 10.68
C ILE A 50 -1.14 -5.97 11.11
N ALA A 51 -0.10 -6.23 10.32
CA ALA A 51 0.88 -7.27 10.63
C ALA A 51 1.59 -6.99 11.96
N ASP A 52 1.95 -5.73 12.21
CA ASP A 52 2.52 -5.30 13.50
C ASP A 52 1.55 -5.53 14.66
N GLN A 53 0.24 -5.37 14.44
CA GLN A 53 -0.79 -5.53 15.47
C GLN A 53 -1.10 -6.99 15.84
N ILE A 54 -0.64 -7.99 15.08
CA ILE A 54 -1.01 -9.41 15.30
C ILE A 54 -0.35 -10.00 16.56
N LEU A 55 0.93 -9.68 16.79
CA LEU A 55 1.70 -10.25 17.88
C LEU A 55 1.84 -9.22 19.02
N PRO A 56 1.73 -9.65 20.30
CA PRO A 56 1.79 -8.72 21.43
C PRO A 56 3.09 -7.91 21.53
N ASP A 57 4.21 -8.44 21.05
CA ASP A 57 5.52 -7.79 21.12
C ASP A 57 5.74 -6.69 20.07
N THR A 58 4.93 -6.69 19.00
CA THR A 58 4.98 -5.68 17.93
C THR A 58 3.78 -4.75 17.91
N ALA A 59 2.70 -5.11 18.62
CA ALA A 59 1.48 -4.33 18.67
C ALA A 59 1.71 -2.96 19.32
N ASP A 60 0.92 -1.98 18.89
CA ASP A 60 0.82 -0.69 19.56
C ASP A 60 0.11 -0.81 20.92
N GLU A 61 0.25 0.21 21.77
CA GLU A 61 -0.24 0.20 23.15
C GLU A 61 -1.76 -0.07 23.22
N ASP A 62 -2.55 0.62 22.41
CA ASP A 62 -4.01 0.46 22.37
C ASP A 62 -4.41 -0.98 21.99
N THR A 63 -3.73 -1.59 21.02
CA THR A 63 -4.01 -2.97 20.60
C THR A 63 -3.52 -3.97 21.62
N LEU A 64 -2.34 -3.73 22.22
CA LEU A 64 -1.77 -4.59 23.24
C LEU A 64 -2.65 -4.63 24.50
N GLU A 65 -3.15 -3.48 24.96
CA GLU A 65 -4.11 -3.40 26.05
C GLU A 65 -5.39 -4.20 25.76
N ARG A 66 -5.91 -4.10 24.52
CA ARG A 66 -7.07 -4.88 24.07
C ARG A 66 -6.80 -6.38 24.07
N GLN A 67 -5.60 -6.81 23.69
CA GLN A 67 -5.21 -8.22 23.71
C GLN A 67 -5.10 -8.77 25.13
N ALA A 68 -4.60 -7.96 26.08
CA ALA A 68 -4.40 -8.37 27.47
C ALA A 68 -5.71 -8.61 28.26
N ILE A 69 -6.83 -8.04 27.78
CA ILE A 69 -8.16 -8.18 28.40
C ILE A 69 -9.04 -9.26 27.74
N LEU A 70 -8.56 -9.94 26.69
CA LEU A 70 -9.22 -11.08 26.04
C LEU A 70 -8.94 -12.39 26.76
#